data_AF-X0Y6Z1-F1
#
_entry.id   AF-X0Y6Z1-F1
#
_cell.length_a   1.000
_cell.length_b   1.000
_cell.length_c   1.000
_cell.angle_alpha   90.00
_cell.angle_beta   90.00
_cell.angle_gamma   90.00
#
_symmetry.space_group_name_H-M   'P 1'
#
loop_
_entity.id
_entity.type
_entity.pdbx_description
1 polymer ?
#
loop_
_entity_poly.entity_id
_entity_poly.type
_entity_poly.pdbx_seq_one_letter_code
_entity_poly.pdbx_strand_id
1 'polypeptide(L)'
;TATLILGFEADFDSNGDVDFKDFAIFASAWRSSPGDGNWNPACDISKPSDNVIDILDLAIFADQWLYSSGFKADFSSDGDVDFKDFAIFASVWQSSPGDGNWNPACDISEPSDNVIDILDLAIFTNQWLYSYSSGY
;
A
#
# COMPACT_ATOMS: atom_id res chain seq x y z
N THR A 1 -17.28 -1.10 19.72
CA THR A 1 -17.64 -0.62 18.36
C THR A 1 -16.36 -0.51 17.59
N ALA A 2 -16.12 -1.43 16.64
CA ALA A 2 -14.90 -1.41 15.84
C ALA A 2 -15.02 -0.25 14.84
N THR A 3 -14.21 0.78 15.01
CA THR A 3 -14.06 1.84 14.01
C THR A 3 -13.32 1.21 12.83
N LEU A 4 -14.03 0.95 11.74
CA LEU A 4 -13.42 0.74 10.43
C LEU A 4 -12.61 1.99 10.10
N ILE A 5 -11.29 1.91 10.12
CA ILE A 5 -10.44 2.94 9.53
C ILE A 5 -10.45 2.63 8.03
N LEU A 6 -11.20 3.45 7.30
CA LEU A 6 -11.42 3.41 5.85
C LEU A 6 -10.32 4.27 5.20
N GLY A 7 -9.58 3.74 4.22
CA GLY A 7 -8.60 4.47 3.40
C GLY A 7 -7.27 4.84 4.09
N PHE A 8 -6.18 4.94 3.31
CA PHE A 8 -4.95 5.59 3.77
C PHE A 8 -5.21 7.10 3.89
N GLU A 9 -4.92 7.68 5.04
CA GLU A 9 -5.12 9.13 5.27
C GLU A 9 -4.22 10.00 4.40
N ALA A 10 -3.11 9.43 3.93
CA ALA A 10 -2.14 10.01 3.03
C ALA A 10 -2.49 9.87 1.54
N ASP A 11 -3.56 9.15 1.18
CA ASP A 11 -4.07 9.08 -0.21
C ASP A 11 -4.86 10.36 -0.51
N PHE A 12 -4.14 11.40 -0.90
CA PHE A 12 -4.68 12.74 -1.10
C PHE A 12 -5.28 12.93 -2.50
N ASP A 13 -4.88 12.12 -3.48
CA ASP A 13 -5.48 12.13 -4.82
C ASP A 13 -6.61 11.09 -5.01
N SER A 14 -6.88 10.29 -3.97
CA SER A 14 -7.95 9.29 -3.88
C SER A 14 -7.86 8.21 -4.96
N ASN A 15 -6.65 7.79 -5.29
CA ASN A 15 -6.38 6.75 -6.28
C ASN A 15 -6.25 5.35 -5.66
N GLY A 16 -6.21 5.24 -4.32
CA GLY A 16 -6.10 3.99 -3.58
C GLY A 16 -4.69 3.61 -3.12
N ASP A 17 -3.66 4.37 -3.47
CA ASP A 17 -2.27 4.17 -3.03
C ASP A 17 -1.70 5.41 -2.32
N VAL A 18 -0.48 5.30 -1.78
CA VAL A 18 0.25 6.45 -1.21
C VAL A 18 1.58 6.52 -1.93
N ASP A 19 1.68 7.43 -2.89
CA ASP A 19 2.80 7.52 -3.81
C ASP A 19 3.38 8.95 -3.92
N PHE A 20 4.18 9.17 -4.96
CA PHE A 20 4.79 10.47 -5.23
C PHE A 20 3.79 11.58 -5.57
N LYS A 21 2.60 11.25 -6.08
CA LYS A 21 1.53 12.21 -6.38
C LYS A 21 0.95 12.76 -5.09
N ASP A 22 0.71 11.89 -4.10
CA ASP A 22 0.29 12.34 -2.77
C ASP A 22 1.37 13.18 -2.09
N PHE A 23 2.63 12.77 -2.21
CA PHE A 23 3.73 13.57 -1.70
C PHE A 23 3.81 14.95 -2.34
N ALA A 24 3.50 15.08 -3.63
CA ALA A 24 3.47 16.37 -4.28
C ALA A 24 2.36 17.27 -3.70
N ILE A 25 1.19 16.71 -3.38
CA ILE A 25 0.10 17.42 -2.69
C ILE A 25 0.56 17.83 -1.28
N PHE A 26 1.12 16.89 -0.52
CA PHE A 26 1.67 17.13 0.82
C PHE A 26 2.72 18.24 0.84
N ALA A 27 3.72 18.14 -0.05
CA ALA A 27 4.81 19.09 -0.16
C ALA A 27 4.33 20.49 -0.57
N SER A 28 3.26 20.59 -1.35
CA SER A 28 2.66 21.89 -1.70
C SER A 28 2.06 22.63 -0.50
N ALA A 29 1.63 21.88 0.51
CA ALA A 29 1.03 22.40 1.74
C ALA A 29 2.00 22.42 2.94
N TRP A 30 3.27 22.04 2.73
CA TRP A 30 4.27 21.92 3.79
C TRP A 30 4.46 23.20 4.61
N ARG A 31 4.47 23.06 5.95
CA ARG A 31 4.55 24.13 6.96
C ARG A 31 3.49 25.22 6.82
N SER A 32 2.32 24.88 6.33
CA SER A 32 1.18 25.79 6.32
C SER A 32 0.25 25.48 7.49
N SER A 33 -0.60 26.46 7.80
CA SER A 33 -1.62 26.45 8.86
C SER A 33 -2.87 27.20 8.38
N PRO A 34 -4.02 27.09 9.06
CA PRO A 34 -5.24 27.79 8.67
C PRO A 34 -5.03 29.30 8.46
N GLY A 35 -5.28 29.75 7.23
CA GLY A 35 -5.10 31.15 6.82
C GLY A 35 -3.94 31.36 5.83
N ASP A 36 -3.02 30.39 5.73
CA ASP A 36 -1.99 30.38 4.71
C ASP A 36 -2.58 30.03 3.33
N GLY A 37 -2.06 30.65 2.26
CA GLY A 37 -2.58 30.48 0.90
C GLY A 37 -2.38 29.08 0.31
N ASN A 38 -1.47 28.30 0.88
CA ASN A 38 -1.19 26.91 0.50
C ASN A 38 -1.69 25.89 1.54
N TRP A 39 -2.53 26.31 2.49
CA TRP A 39 -3.14 25.40 3.47
C TRP A 39 -4.03 24.37 2.78
N ASN A 40 -3.73 23.09 3.02
CA ASN A 40 -4.59 21.97 2.64
C ASN A 40 -4.96 21.16 3.88
N PRO A 41 -6.20 21.28 4.41
CA PRO A 41 -6.59 20.58 5.63
C PRO A 41 -6.58 19.05 5.50
N ALA A 42 -6.56 18.51 4.27
CA ALA A 42 -6.41 17.08 4.07
C ALA A 42 -5.01 16.58 4.47
N CYS A 43 -3.99 17.44 4.46
CA CYS A 43 -2.61 17.07 4.78
C CYS A 43 -2.26 17.18 6.27
N ASP A 44 -3.16 17.69 7.13
CA ASP A 44 -3.04 17.67 8.60
C ASP A 44 -3.61 16.36 9.14
N ILE A 45 -2.82 15.30 8.98
CA ILE A 45 -3.18 13.91 9.26
C ILE A 45 -2.63 13.43 10.60
N SER A 46 -1.84 14.25 11.30
CA SER A 46 -1.33 13.98 12.64
C SER A 46 -2.46 13.61 13.62
N LYS A 47 -2.15 12.77 14.61
CA LYS A 47 -3.12 12.27 15.60
C LYS A 47 -2.67 12.57 17.03
N PRO A 48 -3.30 13.52 17.72
CA PRO A 48 -4.37 14.43 17.24
C PRO A 48 -3.86 15.43 16.20
N SER A 49 -4.75 15.91 15.33
CA SER A 49 -4.41 17.01 14.39
C SER A 49 -4.13 18.28 15.17
N ASP A 50 -3.14 19.05 14.74
CA ASP A 50 -2.63 20.23 15.44
C ASP A 50 -2.73 21.53 14.64
N ASN A 51 -3.36 21.48 13.45
CA ASN A 51 -3.53 22.59 12.51
C ASN A 51 -2.20 23.13 11.93
N VAL A 52 -1.16 22.30 11.87
CA VAL A 52 0.10 22.63 11.21
C VAL A 52 0.55 21.43 10.40
N ILE A 53 0.81 21.62 9.10
CA ILE A 53 1.37 20.53 8.29
C ILE A 53 2.87 20.48 8.52
N ASP A 54 3.33 19.54 9.33
CA ASP A 54 4.72 19.42 9.74
C ASP A 54 5.24 17.97 9.78
N ILE A 55 6.32 17.76 10.53
CA ILE A 55 6.98 16.47 10.65
C ILE A 55 6.09 15.38 11.26
N LEU A 56 5.08 15.75 12.05
CA LEU A 56 4.12 14.82 12.63
C LEU A 56 3.22 14.22 11.55
N ASP A 57 2.78 15.03 10.60
CA ASP A 57 2.01 14.55 9.43
C ASP A 57 2.89 13.74 8.49
N LEU A 58 4.12 14.21 8.25
CA LEU A 58 5.08 13.49 7.41
C LEU A 58 5.40 12.10 7.98
N ALA A 59 5.40 11.94 9.30
CA ALA A 59 5.62 10.63 9.93
C ALA A 59 4.50 9.63 9.58
N ILE A 60 3.24 10.08 9.57
CA ILE A 60 2.10 9.24 9.19
C ILE A 60 2.10 8.97 7.69
N PHE A 61 2.38 10.01 6.89
CA PHE A 61 2.52 9.88 5.44
C PHE A 61 3.60 8.84 5.07
N ALA A 62 4.78 8.92 5.70
CA ALA A 62 5.86 7.98 5.46
C ALA A 62 5.53 6.56 5.92
N ASP A 63 4.81 6.40 7.04
CA ASP A 63 4.34 5.09 7.50
C ASP A 63 3.41 4.44 6.46
N GLN A 64 2.46 5.20 5.93
CA GLN A 64 1.50 4.71 4.94
C GLN A 64 2.12 4.47 3.56
N TRP A 65 3.05 5.34 3.10
CA TRP A 65 3.82 5.09 1.88
C TRP A 65 4.62 3.79 2.00
N LEU A 66 5.41 3.65 3.07
CA LEU A 66 6.26 2.47 3.24
C LEU A 66 5.42 1.19 3.39
N TYR A 67 4.20 1.30 3.93
CA TYR A 67 3.26 0.19 4.00
C TYR A 67 2.73 -0.26 2.62
N SER A 68 2.40 0.67 1.71
CA SER A 68 2.02 0.35 0.32
C SER A 68 3.15 -0.39 -0.42
N SER A 69 4.41 0.00 -0.20
CA SER A 69 5.57 -0.68 -0.80
C SER A 69 5.95 -2.04 -0.19
N GLY A 70 5.19 -2.54 0.79
CA GLY A 70 5.54 -3.72 1.60
C GLY A 70 4.80 -5.01 1.25
N PHE A 71 3.91 -5.00 0.26
CA PHE A 71 3.14 -6.19 -0.08
C PHE A 71 4.02 -7.25 -0.75
N LYS A 72 4.10 -8.42 -0.13
CA LYS A 72 4.76 -9.60 -0.72
C LYS A 72 4.17 -10.01 -2.07
N ALA A 73 2.88 -9.71 -2.26
CA ALA A 73 2.11 -10.01 -3.45
C ALA A 73 2.24 -8.98 -4.57
N ASP A 74 2.92 -7.84 -4.36
CA ASP A 74 3.26 -6.88 -5.42
C ASP A 74 4.46 -7.41 -6.22
N PHE A 75 4.18 -8.34 -7.12
CA PHE A 75 5.19 -8.99 -7.95
C PHE A 75 5.63 -8.12 -9.13
N SER A 76 4.78 -7.16 -9.52
CA SER A 76 5.05 -6.23 -10.61
C SER A 76 5.85 -5.00 -10.17
N SER A 77 5.95 -4.79 -8.84
CA SER A 77 6.60 -3.65 -8.19
C SER A 77 6.01 -2.31 -8.61
N ASP A 78 4.69 -2.28 -8.78
CA ASP A 78 3.95 -1.07 -9.15
C ASP A 78 3.21 -0.40 -7.99
N GLY A 79 3.34 -0.94 -6.77
CA GLY A 79 2.83 -0.34 -5.53
C GLY A 79 1.46 -0.88 -5.10
N ASP A 80 0.83 -1.67 -5.95
CA ASP A 80 -0.47 -2.27 -5.72
C ASP A 80 -0.42 -3.80 -5.81
N VAL A 81 -1.47 -4.46 -5.29
CA VAL A 81 -1.72 -5.88 -5.55
C VAL A 81 -2.97 -5.96 -6.42
N ASP A 82 -2.77 -6.20 -7.71
CA ASP A 82 -3.82 -6.18 -8.73
C ASP A 82 -3.77 -7.41 -9.69
N PHE A 83 -4.46 -7.30 -10.83
CA PHE A 83 -4.50 -8.37 -11.83
C PHE A 83 -3.17 -8.62 -12.54
N LYS A 84 -2.24 -7.64 -12.59
CA LYS A 84 -0.90 -7.82 -13.13
C LYS A 84 -0.10 -8.77 -12.24
N ASP A 85 -0.18 -8.58 -10.92
CA ASP A 85 0.46 -9.49 -9.97
C ASP A 85 -0.16 -10.87 -10.02
N PHE A 86 -1.49 -10.95 -10.14
CA PHE A 86 -2.17 -12.22 -10.32
C PHE A 86 -1.73 -12.93 -11.60
N ALA A 87 -1.48 -12.20 -12.69
CA ALA A 87 -0.98 -12.80 -13.93
C ALA A 87 0.43 -13.37 -13.76
N ILE A 88 1.31 -12.68 -13.02
CA ILE A 88 2.63 -13.18 -12.66
C ILE A 88 2.50 -14.44 -11.80
N PHE A 89 1.68 -14.39 -10.74
CA PHE A 89 1.40 -15.51 -9.85
C PHE A 89 0.84 -16.74 -10.59
N ALA A 90 -0.15 -16.53 -11.46
CA ALA A 90 -0.78 -17.59 -12.25
C ALA A 90 0.19 -18.23 -13.25
N SER A 91 1.19 -17.49 -13.75
CA SER A 91 2.20 -18.04 -14.67
C SER A 91 3.15 -19.05 -14.00
N VAL A 92 3.23 -19.01 -12.67
CA VAL A 92 4.11 -19.87 -11.86
C VAL A 92 3.33 -20.80 -10.93
N TRP A 93 2.01 -20.87 -11.08
CA TRP A 93 1.13 -21.72 -10.26
C TRP A 93 1.53 -23.20 -10.31
N GLN A 94 1.53 -23.86 -9.15
CA GLN A 94 1.95 -25.26 -8.96
C GLN A 94 3.38 -25.57 -9.38
N SER A 95 4.25 -24.56 -9.48
CA SER A 95 5.68 -24.78 -9.69
C SER A 95 6.42 -24.93 -8.36
N SER A 96 7.61 -25.54 -8.43
CA SER A 96 8.52 -25.79 -7.33
C SER A 96 9.98 -25.67 -7.81
N PRO A 97 10.99 -25.60 -6.92
CA PRO A 97 12.40 -25.53 -7.32
C PRO A 97 12.80 -26.64 -8.30
N GLY A 98 13.21 -26.23 -9.51
CA GLY A 98 13.58 -27.13 -10.61
C GLY A 98 12.64 -27.03 -11.82
N ASP A 99 11.43 -26.51 -11.64
CA ASP A 99 10.51 -26.21 -12.73
C ASP A 99 10.97 -24.97 -13.51
N GLY A 100 10.80 -24.99 -14.84
CA GLY A 100 11.29 -23.93 -15.72
C GLY A 100 10.56 -22.58 -15.57
N ASN A 101 9.37 -22.59 -14.97
CA ASN A 101 8.58 -21.41 -14.64
C ASN A 101 8.59 -21.11 -13.13
N TRP A 102 9.44 -21.74 -12.32
CA TRP A 102 9.54 -21.43 -10.90
C TRP A 102 10.00 -19.98 -10.67
N ASN A 103 9.26 -19.26 -9.84
CA ASN A 103 9.65 -17.94 -9.33
C ASN A 103 9.58 -17.94 -7.79
N PRO A 104 10.72 -17.91 -7.08
CA PRO A 104 10.72 -17.94 -5.62
C PRO A 104 10.11 -16.67 -5.00
N ALA A 105 9.95 -15.58 -5.75
CA ALA A 105 9.25 -14.40 -5.24
C ALA A 105 7.75 -14.66 -4.99
N CYS A 106 7.16 -15.67 -5.66
CA CYS A 106 5.75 -16.00 -5.49
C CYS A 106 5.46 -17.01 -4.38
N ASP A 107 6.50 -17.59 -3.75
CA ASP A 107 6.40 -18.46 -2.55
C ASP A 107 6.37 -17.57 -1.30
N ILE A 108 5.19 -17.04 -1.03
CA ILE A 108 4.96 -15.97 -0.06
C ILE A 108 4.25 -16.45 1.21
N SER A 109 3.87 -17.73 1.24
CA SER A 109 3.33 -18.39 2.42
C SER A 109 4.31 -18.32 3.60
N GLU A 110 3.76 -18.38 4.83
CA GLU A 110 4.55 -18.33 6.05
C GLU A 110 4.16 -19.48 6.98
N PRO A 111 5.03 -20.49 7.16
CA PRO A 111 6.35 -20.63 6.52
C PRO A 111 6.24 -20.92 5.01
N SER A 112 7.25 -20.50 4.23
CA SER A 112 7.40 -20.91 2.83
C SER A 112 7.64 -22.41 2.74
N ASP A 113 7.01 -23.06 1.76
CA ASP A 113 7.03 -24.52 1.60
C ASP A 113 7.64 -24.99 0.27
N ASN A 114 8.17 -24.07 -0.54
CA ASN A 114 8.77 -24.29 -1.86
C ASN A 114 7.79 -24.81 -2.92
N VAL A 115 6.49 -24.55 -2.77
CA VAL A 115 5.49 -24.87 -3.78
C VAL A 115 4.58 -23.66 -3.95
N ILE A 116 4.41 -23.15 -5.17
CA ILE A 116 3.42 -22.09 -5.40
C ILE A 116 2.03 -22.69 -5.39
N ASP A 117 1.31 -22.56 -4.29
CA ASP A 117 0.02 -23.22 -4.10
C ASP A 117 -1.04 -22.35 -3.39
N ILE A 118 -2.06 -23.01 -2.87
CA ILE A 118 -3.19 -22.36 -2.20
C ILE A 118 -2.78 -21.58 -0.95
N LEU A 119 -1.68 -21.95 -0.29
CA LEU A 119 -1.14 -21.24 0.86
C LEU A 119 -0.61 -19.86 0.45
N ASP A 120 0.08 -19.76 -0.69
CA ASP A 120 0.52 -18.48 -1.24
C ASP A 120 -0.65 -17.64 -1.74
N LEU A 121 -1.62 -18.29 -2.41
CA LEU A 121 -2.84 -17.61 -2.88
C LEU A 121 -3.63 -17.01 -1.71
N ALA A 122 -3.60 -17.63 -0.52
CA ALA A 122 -4.25 -17.08 0.67
C ALA A 122 -3.58 -15.79 1.18
N ILE A 123 -2.25 -15.66 1.04
CA ILE A 123 -1.54 -14.42 1.35
C ILE A 123 -1.83 -13.38 0.27
N PHE A 124 -1.74 -13.77 -1.01
CA PHE A 124 -2.02 -12.91 -2.16
C PHE A 124 -3.42 -12.29 -2.07
N THR A 125 -4.45 -13.12 -1.86
CA THR A 125 -5.84 -12.66 -1.75
C THR A 125 -6.10 -11.81 -0.51
N ASN A 126 -5.41 -12.05 0.61
CA ASN A 126 -5.47 -11.13 1.75
C ASN A 126 -4.95 -9.75 1.35
N GLN A 127 -3.78 -9.67 0.73
CA GLN A 127 -3.16 -8.40 0.35
C GLN A 127 -3.97 -7.68 -0.75
N TRP A 128 -4.57 -8.42 -1.69
CA TRP A 128 -5.52 -7.87 -2.66
C TRP A 128 -6.81 -7.36 -1.99
N LEU A 129 -7.42 -8.10 -1.06
CA LEU A 129 -8.62 -7.62 -0.37
C LEU A 129 -8.34 -6.36 0.46
N TYR A 130 -7.12 -6.18 0.98
CA TYR A 130 -6.71 -4.94 1.63
C TYR A 130 -6.63 -3.77 0.64
N SER A 131 -6.06 -3.95 -0.57
CA SER A 131 -6.03 -2.88 -1.59
C SER A 131 -7.45 -2.45 -2.01
N TYR A 132 -8.39 -3.39 -2.15
CA TYR A 132 -9.77 -3.08 -2.53
C TYR A 132 -10.67 -2.58 -1.38
N SER A 133 -10.46 -3.05 -0.15
CA SER A 133 -11.24 -2.59 1.01
C SER A 133 -10.92 -1.16 1.44
N SER A 134 -9.80 -0.63 0.94
CA SER A 134 -9.38 0.76 1.12
C SER A 134 -10.01 1.70 0.07
N GLY A 135 -10.67 1.15 -0.96
CA GLY A 135 -11.26 1.88 -2.09
C GLY A 135 -12.77 2.16 -1.99
N TYR A 136 -13.39 2.07 -0.81
CA TYR A 136 -14.80 2.44 -0.57
C TYR A 136 -15.02 3.20 0.73
#